data_AF-A0A2R5L607-F1
#
_entry.id   AF-A0A2R5L607-F1
#
_cell.length_a   1.000
_cell.length_b   1.000
_cell.length_c   1.000
_cell.angle_alpha   90.00
_cell.angle_beta   90.00
_cell.angle_gamma   90.00
#
_symmetry.space_group_name_H-M   'P 1'
#
loop_
_entity.id
_entity.type
_entity.pdbx_description
1 polymer ?
#
loop_
_entity_poly.entity_id
_entity_poly.type
_entity_poly.pdbx_seq_one_letter_code
_entity_poly.pdbx_strand_id
1 'polypeptide(L)'
;MYVVRGQMADMHFVINGEDQLYATDIPYKDAPLYAVVDVYGTTKHVRIVQLYGAVTSLQSACRDAILQHISSCAVRALPLPRKLKDYLCFHSLRP
;
A
#
# COMPACT_ATOMS: atom_id res chain seq x y z
N MET A 1 -7.70 3.04 6.29
CA MET A 1 -8.12 2.41 5.03
C MET A 1 -9.59 2.06 5.15
N TYR A 2 -10.35 2.00 4.05
CA TYR A 2 -11.67 1.38 4.09
C TYR A 2 -11.65 0.05 3.33
N VAL A 3 -12.41 -0.92 3.81
CA VAL A 3 -12.58 -2.24 3.22
C VAL A 3 -14.04 -2.39 2.81
N VAL A 4 -14.29 -2.79 1.57
CA VAL A 4 -15.67 -2.95 1.06
C VAL A 4 -16.27 -4.24 1.62
N ARG A 5 -17.45 -4.13 2.23
CA ARG A 5 -18.26 -5.22 2.77
C ARG A 5 -19.65 -5.21 2.12
N GLY A 6 -19.77 -5.84 0.96
CA GLY A 6 -21.01 -5.89 0.18
C GLY A 6 -21.40 -4.51 -0.34
N GLN A 7 -22.49 -3.94 0.20
CA GLN A 7 -22.99 -2.62 -0.18
C GLN A 7 -22.45 -1.48 0.71
N MET A 8 -21.80 -1.82 1.82
CA MET A 8 -21.21 -0.88 2.75
C MET A 8 -19.69 -1.03 2.80
N ALA A 9 -19.02 -0.20 3.57
CA ALA A 9 -17.60 -0.29 3.85
C ALA A 9 -17.31 -0.16 5.35
N ASP A 10 -16.22 -0.78 5.77
CA ASP A 10 -15.68 -0.69 7.12
C ASP A 10 -14.40 0.15 7.10
N MET A 11 -14.24 1.07 8.03
CA MET A 11 -13.04 1.87 8.22
C MET A 11 -12.11 1.21 9.24
N HIS A 12 -10.87 1.05 8.82
CA HIS A 12 -9.79 0.43 9.56
C HIS A 12 -8.65 1.42 9.78
N PHE A 13 -8.11 1.45 11.00
CA PHE A 13 -6.84 2.11 11.30
C PHE A 13 -5.72 1.08 11.35
N VAL A 14 -4.62 1.39 10.67
CA VAL A 14 -3.39 0.63 10.79
C VAL A 14 -2.42 1.44 11.64
N ILE A 15 -2.22 1.03 12.88
CA ILE A 15 -1.33 1.71 13.83
C ILE A 15 -0.17 0.77 14.11
N ASN A 16 1.05 1.22 13.80
CA ASN A 16 2.27 0.41 13.97
C ASN A 16 2.22 -0.95 13.26
N GLY A 17 1.49 -1.05 12.15
CA GLY A 17 1.32 -2.29 11.38
C GLY A 17 0.21 -3.22 11.88
N GLU A 18 -0.48 -2.86 12.96
CA GLU A 18 -1.63 -3.60 13.46
C GLU A 18 -2.93 -3.01 12.92
N ASP A 19 -3.78 -3.88 12.34
CA ASP A 19 -5.08 -3.51 11.79
C ASP A 19 -6.16 -3.48 12.89
N GLN A 20 -6.94 -2.41 12.93
CA GLN A 20 -7.98 -2.17 13.94
C GLN A 20 -9.25 -1.65 13.28
N LEU A 21 -10.36 -2.36 13.49
CA LEU A 21 -11.69 -1.92 13.04
C LEU A 21 -12.14 -0.71 13.86
N TYR A 22 -12.51 0.37 13.18
CA TYR A 22 -12.89 1.63 13.83
C TYR A 22 -14.34 2.06 13.56
N ALA A 23 -14.80 1.94 12.32
CA ALA A 23 -16.19 2.22 11.97
C ALA A 23 -16.70 1.19 10.95
N THR A 24 -18.00 0.93 10.94
CA THR A 24 -18.66 -0.02 10.04
C THR A 24 -19.82 0.65 9.32
N ASP A 25 -20.35 -0.04 8.32
CA ASP A 25 -21.58 0.35 7.62
C ASP A 25 -21.53 1.74 6.93
N ILE A 26 -20.36 2.10 6.40
CA ILE A 26 -20.16 3.36 5.67
C ILE A 26 -20.77 3.24 4.26
N PRO A 27 -21.69 4.14 3.87
CA PRO A 27 -22.35 4.09 2.57
C PRO A 27 -21.45 4.67 1.46
N TYR A 28 -20.39 3.93 1.09
CA TYR A 28 -19.37 4.39 0.14
C TYR A 28 -19.87 4.57 -1.30
N LYS A 29 -21.06 4.07 -1.64
CA LYS A 29 -21.67 4.15 -2.97
C LYS A 29 -22.52 5.40 -3.18
N ASP A 30 -23.01 6.01 -2.11
CA ASP A 30 -23.96 7.12 -2.19
C ASP A 30 -23.26 8.43 -2.56
N ALA A 31 -22.00 8.59 -2.14
CA ALA A 31 -21.16 9.75 -2.46
C ALA A 31 -19.66 9.40 -2.35
N PRO A 32 -18.77 10.18 -2.97
CA PRO A 32 -17.33 10.04 -2.78
C PRO A 32 -16.93 10.21 -1.32
N LEU A 33 -16.01 9.36 -0.85
CA LEU A 33 -15.44 9.46 0.49
C LEU A 33 -14.26 10.43 0.50
N TYR A 34 -14.21 11.30 1.52
CA TYR A 34 -13.12 12.24 1.74
C TYR A 34 -12.45 11.96 3.08
N ALA A 35 -11.12 11.92 3.08
CA ALA A 35 -10.33 11.83 4.30
C ALA A 35 -10.21 13.21 4.93
N VAL A 36 -10.70 13.36 6.16
CA VAL A 36 -10.62 14.60 6.94
C VAL A 36 -9.88 14.29 8.23
N VAL A 37 -9.01 15.21 8.64
CA VAL A 37 -8.31 15.15 9.92
C VAL A 37 -8.58 16.45 10.66
N ASP A 38 -9.10 16.34 11.88
CA ASP A 38 -9.17 17.46 12.80
C ASP A 38 -7.94 17.41 13.72
N VAL A 39 -7.25 18.54 13.87
CA VAL A 39 -6.00 18.65 14.62
C VAL A 39 -6.23 19.53 15.83
N TYR A 40 -6.26 18.90 17.00
CA TYR A 40 -6.40 19.58 18.28
C TYR A 40 -5.51 18.95 19.36
N GLY A 41 -5.28 19.68 20.46
CA GLY A 41 -4.56 19.18 21.63
C GLY A 41 -3.04 19.06 21.42
N THR A 42 -2.49 17.87 21.66
CA THR A 42 -1.04 17.60 21.68
C THR A 42 -0.41 17.43 20.28
N THR A 43 -1.24 17.27 19.24
CA THR A 43 -0.77 17.06 17.87
C THR A 43 -0.40 18.37 17.21
N LYS A 44 0.87 18.55 16.84
CA LYS A 44 1.37 19.79 16.23
C LYS A 44 1.34 19.80 14.70
N HIS A 45 1.43 18.64 14.07
CA HIS A 45 1.52 18.54 12.61
C HIS A 45 1.00 17.18 12.14
N VAL A 46 0.25 17.20 11.04
CA VAL A 46 -0.22 16.00 10.34
C VAL A 46 0.18 16.11 8.88
N ARG A 47 0.60 14.99 8.29
CA ARG A 47 0.90 14.88 6.87
C ARG A 47 0.06 13.77 6.27
N ILE A 48 -0.78 14.12 5.29
CA ILE A 48 -1.46 13.14 4.46
C ILE A 48 -0.49 12.71 3.35
N VAL A 49 -0.12 11.43 3.36
CA VAL A 49 0.75 10.84 2.35
C VAL A 49 -0.06 9.80 1.59
N GLN A 50 -0.09 9.92 0.27
CA GLN A 50 -0.73 8.92 -0.57
C GLN A 50 0.15 7.67 -0.62
N LEU A 51 -0.21 6.68 0.19
CA LEU A 51 0.45 5.37 0.26
C LEU A 51 -0.20 4.46 -0.80
N TYR A 52 0.32 4.52 -2.02
CA TYR A 52 0.03 3.60 -3.14
C TYR A 52 -1.38 3.70 -3.76
N GLY A 53 -1.41 4.00 -5.06
CA GLY A 53 -2.65 4.02 -5.85
C GLY A 53 -2.60 4.78 -7.18
N ALA A 54 -1.56 5.55 -7.47
CA ALA A 54 -1.45 6.24 -8.78
C ALA A 54 -0.06 6.19 -9.42
N VAL A 55 1.02 6.04 -8.64
CA VAL A 55 2.38 5.98 -9.18
C VAL A 55 3.12 4.86 -8.48
N THR A 56 3.32 3.74 -9.18
CA THR A 56 4.34 2.75 -8.83
C THR A 56 5.66 3.49 -8.67
N SER A 57 6.41 3.25 -7.59
CA SER A 57 7.76 3.80 -7.53
C SER A 57 8.53 3.31 -8.75
N LEU A 58 9.45 4.13 -9.29
CA LEU A 58 10.28 3.69 -10.40
C LEU A 58 10.97 2.35 -10.07
N GLN A 59 11.34 2.17 -8.79
CA GLN A 59 11.92 0.93 -8.29
C GLN A 59 10.96 -0.27 -8.43
N SER A 60 9.68 -0.14 -8.07
CA SER A 60 8.70 -1.22 -8.22
C SER A 60 8.33 -1.46 -9.69
N ALA A 61 8.19 -0.40 -10.49
CA ALA A 61 7.92 -0.50 -11.93
C ALA A 61 9.07 -1.21 -12.67
N CYS A 62 10.32 -0.84 -12.39
CA CYS A 62 11.50 -1.52 -12.93
C CYS A 62 11.55 -2.99 -12.49
N ARG A 63 11.20 -3.27 -11.23
CA ARG A 63 11.12 -4.65 -10.73
C ARG A 63 10.09 -5.45 -11.53
N ASP A 64 8.89 -4.93 -11.72
CA ASP A 64 7.83 -5.62 -12.44
C ASP A 64 8.24 -5.86 -13.91
N ALA A 65 8.83 -4.86 -14.57
CA ALA A 65 9.34 -4.98 -15.94
C ALA A 65 10.43 -6.07 -16.07
N ILE A 66 11.34 -6.17 -15.10
CA ILE A 66 12.38 -7.21 -15.07
C ILE A 66 11.75 -8.59 -14.87
N LEU A 67 10.83 -8.73 -13.92
CA LEU A 67 10.20 -10.02 -13.60
C LEU A 67 9.22 -10.50 -14.68
N GLN A 68 8.73 -9.61 -15.55
CA GLN A 68 7.98 -9.98 -16.75
C GLN A 68 8.84 -10.71 -17.79
N HIS A 69 10.14 -10.42 -17.85
CA HIS A 69 11.05 -10.94 -18.88
C HIS A 69 12.04 -11.98 -18.35
N ILE A 70 12.14 -12.14 -17.03
CA ILE A 70 13.16 -12.97 -16.38
C ILE A 70 12.50 -13.82 -15.30
N SER A 71 12.72 -15.14 -15.35
CA SER A 71 12.23 -16.06 -14.33
C SER A 71 12.90 -15.81 -12.98
N SER A 72 12.18 -16.06 -11.88
CA SER A 72 12.69 -15.88 -10.51
C SER A 72 14.03 -16.60 -10.26
N CYS A 73 14.21 -17.79 -10.87
CA CYS A 73 15.45 -18.55 -10.80
C CYS A 73 16.62 -17.85 -11.52
N ALA A 74 16.36 -17.17 -12.64
CA ALA A 74 17.36 -16.48 -13.45
C ALA A 74 17.80 -15.13 -12.85
N VAL A 75 17.04 -14.56 -11.91
CA VAL A 75 17.41 -13.32 -11.19
C VAL A 75 18.78 -13.44 -10.50
N ARG A 76 19.13 -14.64 -10.01
CA ARG A 76 20.41 -14.88 -9.32
C ARG A 76 21.62 -14.74 -10.25
N ALA A 77 21.44 -15.01 -11.55
CA ALA A 77 22.48 -14.94 -12.57
C ALA A 77 22.71 -13.53 -13.13
N LEU A 78 21.84 -12.56 -12.83
CA LEU A 78 21.99 -11.20 -13.31
C LEU A 78 23.27 -10.53 -12.76
N PRO A 79 23.91 -9.62 -13.52
CA PRO A 79 25.07 -8.85 -13.06
C PRO A 79 24.64 -7.69 -12.15
N LEU A 80 23.77 -7.97 -11.18
CA LEU A 80 23.23 -6.99 -10.23
C LEU A 80 23.85 -7.15 -8.83
N PRO A 81 23.97 -6.06 -8.05
CA PRO A 81 24.30 -6.11 -6.63
C PRO A 81 23.36 -7.01 -5.83
N ARG A 82 23.89 -7.66 -4.77
CA ARG A 82 23.12 -8.58 -3.91
C ARG A 82 21.80 -7.99 -3.42
N LYS A 83 21.84 -6.76 -2.90
CA LYS A 83 20.65 -6.04 -2.40
C LYS A 83 19.52 -5.92 -3.45
N LEU A 84 19.86 -5.74 -4.73
CA LEU A 84 18.86 -5.65 -5.80
C LEU A 84 18.33 -7.03 -6.17
N LYS A 85 19.17 -8.07 -6.17
CA LYS A 85 18.71 -9.46 -6.35
C LYS A 85 17.73 -9.85 -5.25
N ASP A 86 18.05 -9.51 -4.00
CA ASP A 86 17.19 -9.78 -2.85
C ASP A 86 15.86 -9.05 -2.97
N TYR A 87 15.88 -7.77 -3.40
CA TYR A 87 14.66 -7.00 -3.66
C TYR A 87 13.79 -7.59 -4.78
N LEU A 88 14.39 -8.04 -5.89
CA LEU A 88 13.66 -8.67 -6.99
C LEU A 88 13.02 -10.00 -6.54
N CYS A 89 13.71 -10.78 -5.71
CA CYS A 89 13.22 -12.04 -5.14
C CYS A 89 12.20 -11.85 -3.99
N PHE A 90 12.16 -10.67 -3.36
CA PHE A 90 11.34 -10.43 -2.18
C PHE A 90 9.85 -10.36 -2.52
N HIS A 91 9.04 -11.37 -2.20
CA HIS A 91 7.60 -11.30 -2.39
C HIS A 91 7.00 -10.30 -1.39
N SER A 92 6.65 -9.10 -1.86
CA SER A 92 5.69 -8.27 -1.13
C SER A 92 4.35 -8.98 -1.28
N LEU A 93 3.82 -9.53 -0.19
CA LEU A 93 2.40 -9.87 -0.12
C LEU A 93 1.63 -8.65 -0.65
N ARG A 94 1.00 -8.80 -1.82
CA ARG A 94 0.00 -7.84 -2.26
C ARG A 94 -1.22 -8.10 -1.36
N PRO A 95 -1.74 -7.10 -0.64
CA PRO A 95 -3.06 -7.22 -0.04
C PRO A 95 -4.14 -7.38 -1.14
#